data_AF-A0A9J6BR59-F1
#
_entry.id   AF-A0A9J6BR59-F1
#
_cell.length_a   1.000
_cell.length_b   1.000
_cell.length_c   1.000
_cell.angle_alpha   90.00
_cell.angle_beta   90.00
_cell.angle_gamma   90.00
#
_symmetry.space_group_name_H-M   'P 1'
#
loop_
_entity.id
_entity.type
_entity.pdbx_description
1 polymer ?
#
loop_
_entity_poly.entity_id
_entity_poly.type
_entity_poly.pdbx_seq_one_letter_code
_entity_poly.pdbx_strand_id
1 'polypeptide(L)'
;MHIYVYRQALDLNVKWPNDIYVNGEIKIGGLIVNSIIEADSAICNIGLGVNLSNSIPTTCINDLIKEYNKKHSGNLKELSYEKTLAIIFNEIESILNRIQDGDINHLYELYYACWLHTDTSVKVLSQNGQEKNGKILGIDEYGFLKIRLDNNTIESVQPDGNSFDMLRGLIIPKAN
;
A
#
# COMPACT_ATOMS: atom_id res chain seq x y z
N MET A 1 19.70 -7.76 3.43
CA MET A 1 20.46 -7.45 2.18
C MET A 1 19.71 -7.84 0.91
N HIS A 2 19.09 -9.04 0.82
CA HIS A 2 18.44 -9.49 -0.42
C HIS A 2 17.18 -8.71 -0.85
N ILE A 3 16.38 -8.19 0.08
CA ILE A 3 15.09 -7.55 -0.24
C ILE A 3 15.23 -6.20 -0.93
N TYR A 4 16.25 -5.42 -0.57
CA TYR A 4 16.55 -4.14 -1.23
C TYR A 4 16.83 -4.29 -2.73
N VAL A 5 17.39 -5.43 -3.13
CA VAL A 5 17.66 -5.73 -4.54
C VAL A 5 16.36 -5.94 -5.31
N TYR A 6 15.42 -6.72 -4.77
CA TYR A 6 14.10 -6.89 -5.38
C TYR A 6 13.32 -5.57 -5.41
N ARG A 7 13.39 -4.78 -4.35
CA ARG A 7 12.71 -3.47 -4.29
C ARG A 7 13.22 -2.47 -5.32
N GLN A 8 14.54 -2.43 -5.58
CA GLN A 8 15.08 -1.55 -6.63
C GLN A 8 14.78 -2.07 -8.04
N ALA A 9 14.63 -3.38 -8.19
CA ALA A 9 14.37 -4.02 -9.47
C ALA A 9 12.88 -3.99 -9.85
N LEU A 10 11.99 -4.05 -8.87
CA LEU A 10 10.55 -4.16 -9.04
C LEU A 10 9.89 -2.87 -8.52
N ASP A 11 9.21 -2.14 -9.40
CA ASP A 11 8.43 -0.95 -9.02
C ASP A 11 7.13 -1.36 -8.34
N LEU A 12 7.24 -1.71 -7.05
CA LEU A 12 6.13 -2.09 -6.19
C LEU A 12 5.65 -0.87 -5.40
N ASN A 13 4.34 -0.64 -5.42
CA ASN A 13 3.72 0.51 -4.78
C ASN A 13 2.62 0.07 -3.80
N VAL A 14 2.49 0.82 -2.71
CA VAL A 14 1.38 0.72 -1.77
C VAL A 14 0.34 1.76 -2.17
N LYS A 15 -0.82 1.26 -2.57
CA LYS A 15 -2.02 2.08 -2.74
C LYS A 15 -2.79 2.05 -1.43
N TRP A 16 -2.88 3.21 -0.77
CA TRP A 16 -3.75 3.39 0.38
C TRP A 16 -5.20 2.93 0.08
N PRO A 17 -5.85 2.21 1.00
CA PRO A 17 -5.35 1.88 2.34
C PRO A 17 -4.57 0.56 2.42
N ASN A 18 -4.72 -0.36 1.46
CA ASN A 18 -4.37 -1.77 1.69
C ASN A 18 -3.96 -2.56 0.45
N ASP A 19 -3.82 -1.94 -0.72
CA ASP A 19 -3.55 -2.66 -1.96
C ASP A 19 -2.06 -2.57 -2.36
N ILE A 20 -1.56 -3.63 -2.99
CA ILE A 20 -0.21 -3.71 -3.56
C ILE A 20 -0.35 -3.61 -5.08
N TYR A 21 0.36 -2.64 -5.66
CA TYR A 21 0.40 -2.36 -7.08
C TYR A 21 1.80 -2.56 -7.64
N VAL A 22 1.88 -2.82 -8.95
CA VAL A 22 3.13 -2.74 -9.71
C VAL A 22 3.02 -1.69 -10.80
N ASN A 23 4.11 -0.94 -11.02
CA ASN A 23 4.21 0.17 -11.98
C ASN A 23 3.08 1.20 -11.83
N GLY A 24 2.53 1.33 -10.62
CA GLY A 24 1.38 2.16 -10.28
C GLY A 24 0.03 1.79 -10.90
N GLU A 25 -0.05 0.75 -11.72
CA GLU A 25 -1.23 0.49 -12.55
C GLU A 25 -1.93 -0.83 -12.20
N ILE A 26 -1.16 -1.89 -11.95
CA ILE A 26 -1.70 -3.24 -11.85
C ILE A 26 -1.71 -3.70 -10.40
N LYS A 27 -2.90 -3.95 -9.85
CA LYS A 27 -3.04 -4.57 -8.53
C LYS A 27 -2.56 -6.02 -8.58
N ILE A 28 -1.63 -6.36 -7.71
CA ILE A 28 -1.07 -7.72 -7.59
C ILE A 28 -1.31 -8.34 -6.20
N GLY A 29 -1.86 -7.59 -5.27
CA GLY A 29 -2.13 -8.09 -3.93
C GLY A 29 -2.89 -7.08 -3.07
N GLY A 30 -3.14 -7.48 -1.84
CA GLY A 30 -3.75 -6.62 -0.84
C GLY A 30 -3.84 -7.28 0.52
N LEU A 31 -4.13 -6.45 1.51
CA LEU A 31 -4.26 -6.82 2.91
C LEU A 31 -5.70 -6.64 3.38
N ILE A 32 -6.15 -7.52 4.25
CA ILE A 32 -7.35 -7.36 5.07
C ILE A 32 -6.91 -7.48 6.53
N VAL A 33 -7.33 -6.54 7.36
CA VAL A 33 -7.06 -6.56 8.80
C VAL A 33 -8.39 -6.50 9.53
N ASN A 34 -8.64 -7.49 10.38
CA ASN A 34 -9.77 -7.50 11.30
C ASN A 34 -9.23 -7.44 12.71
N SER A 35 -9.65 -6.44 13.48
CA SER A 35 -9.18 -6.27 14.86
C SER A 35 -10.29 -6.54 15.86
N ILE A 36 -9.96 -7.28 16.91
CA ILE A 36 -10.82 -7.49 18.09
C ILE A 36 -10.14 -6.75 19.23
N ILE A 37 -10.88 -5.87 19.90
CA ILE A 37 -10.39 -5.15 21.08
C ILE A 37 -11.04 -5.80 22.30
N GLU A 38 -10.22 -6.35 23.18
CA GLU A 38 -10.64 -6.98 24.43
C GLU A 38 -9.88 -6.35 25.60
N ALA A 39 -10.61 -5.57 26.40
CA ALA A 39 -10.08 -4.82 27.55
C ALA A 39 -8.86 -3.96 27.20
N ASP A 40 -7.67 -4.43 27.57
CA ASP A 40 -6.37 -3.78 27.39
C ASP A 40 -5.57 -4.33 26.19
N SER A 41 -6.13 -5.28 25.46
CA SER A 41 -5.49 -5.94 24.31
C SER A 41 -6.23 -5.69 23.01
N ALA A 42 -5.47 -5.60 21.92
CA ALA A 42 -5.99 -5.60 20.56
C ALA A 42 -5.39 -6.79 19.79
N ILE A 43 -6.26 -7.64 19.26
CA ILE A 43 -5.89 -8.78 18.44
C ILE A 43 -6.14 -8.41 16.98
N CYS A 44 -5.07 -8.27 16.19
CA CYS A 44 -5.15 -7.95 14.77
C CYS A 44 -4.98 -9.23 13.93
N ASN A 45 -6.06 -9.68 13.29
CA ASN A 45 -6.04 -10.78 12.34
C ASN A 45 -5.75 -10.24 10.94
N ILE A 46 -4.57 -10.55 10.42
CA ILE A 46 -4.06 -10.04 9.14
C ILE A 46 -4.15 -11.14 8.07
N GLY A 47 -4.94 -10.90 7.03
CA GLY A 47 -4.96 -11.69 5.80
C GLY A 47 -4.21 -10.98 4.69
N LEU A 48 -3.16 -11.61 4.14
CA LEU A 48 -2.38 -11.10 3.01
C LEU A 48 -2.56 -12.01 1.80
N GLY A 49 -2.96 -11.43 0.68
CA GLY A 49 -2.94 -12.08 -0.63
C GLY A 49 -1.98 -11.36 -1.57
N VAL A 50 -1.08 -12.09 -2.22
CA VAL A 50 -0.20 -11.54 -3.27
C VAL A 50 0.01 -12.55 -4.38
N ASN A 51 0.01 -12.07 -5.62
CA ASN A 51 0.29 -12.85 -6.81
C ASN A 51 1.79 -13.14 -6.89
N LEU A 52 2.21 -14.36 -6.51
CA LEU A 52 3.62 -14.75 -6.50
C LEU A 52 4.08 -15.41 -7.81
N SER A 53 3.33 -16.42 -8.27
CA SER A 53 3.69 -17.29 -9.40
C SER A 53 2.50 -17.60 -10.32
N ASN A 54 1.49 -16.73 -10.33
CA ASN A 54 0.29 -16.86 -11.15
C ASN A 54 0.28 -15.81 -12.26
N SER A 55 0.75 -16.20 -13.45
CA SER A 55 0.90 -15.30 -14.61
C SER A 55 -0.41 -14.81 -15.24
N ILE A 56 -1.56 -15.35 -14.83
CA ILE A 56 -2.88 -15.08 -15.42
C ILE A 56 -3.86 -14.77 -14.27
N PRO A 57 -4.82 -13.85 -14.43
CA PRO A 57 -5.10 -13.03 -15.64
C PRO A 57 -4.31 -11.72 -15.73
N THR A 58 -3.57 -11.32 -14.69
CA THR A 58 -2.82 -10.07 -14.66
C THR A 58 -1.31 -10.30 -14.74
N THR A 59 -0.62 -10.32 -13.60
CA THR A 59 0.81 -10.55 -13.45
C THR A 59 1.12 -11.00 -12.02
N CYS A 60 2.37 -11.42 -11.79
CA CYS A 60 2.86 -11.86 -10.49
C CYS A 60 4.35 -11.48 -10.28
N ILE A 61 4.82 -11.54 -9.04
CA ILE A 61 6.20 -11.16 -8.68
C ILE A 61 7.25 -11.91 -9.52
N ASN A 62 7.08 -13.21 -9.73
CA ASN A 62 8.07 -14.00 -10.49
C ASN A 62 8.09 -13.65 -11.98
N ASP A 63 6.98 -13.17 -12.55
CA ASP A 63 6.99 -12.67 -13.94
C ASP A 63 7.71 -11.33 -14.04
N LEU A 64 7.54 -10.45 -13.06
CA LEU A 64 8.28 -9.18 -12.98
C LEU A 64 9.79 -9.44 -12.85
N ILE A 65 10.20 -10.44 -12.07
CA ILE A 65 11.60 -10.87 -11.96
C ILE A 65 12.14 -11.33 -13.32
N LYS A 66 11.40 -12.17 -14.05
CA LYS A 66 11.79 -12.63 -15.39
C LYS A 66 11.91 -11.49 -16.37
N GLU A 67 10.95 -10.56 -16.36
CA GLU A 67 10.96 -9.37 -17.21
C GLU A 67 12.18 -8.48 -16.91
N TYR A 68 12.43 -8.19 -15.63
CA TYR A 68 13.58 -7.42 -15.20
C TYR A 68 14.90 -8.06 -15.66
N ASN A 69 15.06 -9.37 -15.44
CA ASN A 69 16.26 -10.10 -15.84
C ASN A 69 16.45 -10.06 -17.36
N LYS A 70 15.38 -10.20 -18.14
CA LYS A 70 15.43 -10.10 -19.61
C LYS A 70 15.85 -8.71 -20.08
N LYS A 71 15.30 -7.65 -19.45
CA LYS A 71 15.55 -6.26 -19.83
C LYS A 71 16.95 -5.75 -19.44
N HIS A 72 17.47 -6.21 -18.31
CA HIS A 72 18.72 -5.70 -17.73
C HIS A 72 19.87 -6.73 -17.72
N SER A 73 19.69 -7.88 -18.39
CA SER A 73 20.63 -9.02 -18.30
C SER A 73 20.95 -9.42 -16.86
N GLY A 74 19.93 -9.35 -15.99
CA GLY A 74 20.03 -9.67 -14.56
C GLY A 74 19.95 -11.17 -14.27
N ASN A 75 20.22 -11.54 -13.01
CA ASN A 75 20.17 -12.93 -12.53
C ASN A 75 19.31 -13.12 -11.27
N LEU A 76 18.36 -12.23 -11.03
CA LEU A 76 17.50 -12.30 -9.86
C LEU A 76 16.78 -13.65 -9.83
N LYS A 77 16.87 -14.33 -8.68
CA LYS A 77 16.21 -15.62 -8.51
C LYS A 77 14.72 -15.40 -8.28
N GLU A 78 13.90 -16.21 -8.95
CA GLU A 78 12.49 -16.35 -8.63
C GLU A 78 12.32 -16.77 -7.15
N LEU A 79 11.22 -16.33 -6.56
CA LEU A 79 10.88 -16.58 -5.17
C LEU A 79 9.97 -17.79 -5.06
N SER A 80 10.34 -18.74 -4.20
CA SER A 80 9.43 -19.81 -3.77
C SER A 80 8.43 -19.29 -2.73
N TYR A 81 7.35 -20.04 -2.49
CA TYR A 81 6.37 -19.69 -1.45
C TYR A 81 7.03 -19.64 -0.07
N GLU A 82 7.86 -20.62 0.27
CA GLU A 82 8.56 -20.71 1.56
C GLU A 82 9.51 -19.52 1.74
N LYS A 83 10.26 -19.17 0.69
CA LYS A 83 11.17 -18.03 0.74
C LYS A 83 10.41 -16.71 0.91
N THR A 84 9.27 -16.59 0.23
CA THR A 84 8.41 -15.40 0.31
C THR A 84 7.81 -15.25 1.71
N LEU A 85 7.27 -16.33 2.28
CA LEU A 85 6.75 -16.33 3.64
C LEU A 85 7.83 -15.99 4.67
N ALA A 86 9.01 -16.61 4.56
CA ALA A 86 10.14 -16.31 5.45
C ALA A 86 10.57 -14.84 5.36
N ILE A 87 10.58 -14.25 4.15
CA ILE A 87 10.85 -12.83 3.96
C ILE A 87 9.78 -11.98 4.67
N ILE A 88 8.49 -12.26 4.42
CA ILE A 88 7.39 -11.48 4.99
C ILE A 88 7.43 -11.50 6.53
N PHE A 89 7.55 -12.69 7.14
CA PHE A 89 7.56 -12.79 8.61
C PHE A 89 8.79 -12.14 9.23
N ASN A 90 9.98 -12.31 8.65
CA ASN A 90 11.19 -11.68 9.16
C ASN A 90 11.13 -10.15 9.06
N GLU A 91 10.57 -9.60 7.97
CA GLU A 91 10.43 -8.15 7.82
C GLU A 91 9.36 -7.59 8.76
N ILE A 92 8.23 -8.29 8.96
CA ILE A 92 7.23 -7.90 9.95
C ILE A 92 7.86 -7.84 11.34
N GLU A 93 8.57 -8.87 11.76
CA GLU A 93 9.24 -8.92 13.07
C GLU A 93 10.28 -7.79 13.21
N SER A 94 11.12 -7.59 12.18
CA SER A 94 12.12 -6.51 12.13
C SER A 94 11.47 -5.12 12.30
N ILE A 95 10.38 -4.85 11.58
CA ILE A 95 9.64 -3.58 11.67
C ILE A 95 9.00 -3.44 13.04
N LEU A 96 8.34 -4.47 13.55
CA LEU A 96 7.69 -4.44 14.87
C LEU A 96 8.69 -4.17 15.99
N ASN A 97 9.86 -4.82 15.96
CA ASN A 97 10.93 -4.59 16.93
C ASN A 97 11.38 -3.13 16.92
N ARG A 98 11.60 -2.53 15.74
CA ARG A 98 11.96 -1.11 15.64
C ARG A 98 10.88 -0.18 16.18
N ILE A 99 9.60 -0.48 15.91
CA ILE A 99 8.48 0.30 16.45
C ILE A 99 8.42 0.18 17.97
N GLN A 100 8.61 -1.01 18.52
CA GLN A 100 8.64 -1.26 19.97
C GLN A 100 9.81 -0.54 20.66
N ASP A 101 10.94 -0.39 19.96
CA ASP A 101 12.10 0.40 20.39
C ASP A 101 11.89 1.93 20.23
N GLY A 102 10.71 2.37 19.78
CA GLY A 102 10.33 3.78 19.66
C GLY A 102 10.59 4.41 18.30
N ASP A 103 11.05 3.63 17.31
CA ASP A 103 11.35 4.11 15.96
C ASP A 103 10.20 3.86 14.97
N ILE A 104 9.07 4.53 15.23
CA ILE A 104 7.92 4.52 14.31
C ILE A 104 8.23 5.22 12.97
N ASN A 105 9.19 6.15 12.95
CA ASN A 105 9.57 6.88 11.74
C ASN A 105 10.09 5.95 10.66
N HIS A 106 10.76 4.86 11.04
CA HIS A 106 11.16 3.85 10.07
C HIS A 106 10.00 3.26 9.27
N LEU A 107 8.86 3.00 9.92
CA LEU A 107 7.67 2.51 9.23
C LEU A 107 7.18 3.53 8.20
N TYR A 108 7.12 4.82 8.58
CA TYR A 108 6.73 5.88 7.66
C TYR A 108 7.70 6.02 6.48
N GLU A 109 9.01 5.93 6.71
CA GLU A 109 10.01 5.95 5.64
C GLU A 109 9.80 4.80 4.64
N LEU A 110 9.59 3.58 5.13
CA LEU A 110 9.30 2.43 4.27
C LEU A 110 7.97 2.62 3.52
N TYR A 111 6.94 3.09 4.21
CA TYR A 111 5.61 3.32 3.65
C TYR A 111 5.65 4.36 2.52
N TYR A 112 6.23 5.53 2.78
CA TYR A 112 6.29 6.62 1.81
C TYR A 112 7.23 6.33 0.65
N ALA A 113 8.28 5.54 0.87
CA ALA A 113 9.18 5.17 -0.20
C ALA A 113 8.61 4.04 -1.11
N CYS A 114 7.40 3.56 -0.83
CA CYS A 114 6.57 2.75 -1.74
C CYS A 114 5.23 3.45 -2.07
N TRP A 115 5.03 4.72 -1.69
CA TRP A 115 3.74 5.39 -1.79
C TRP A 115 3.33 5.67 -3.24
N LEU A 116 2.14 5.20 -3.60
CA LEU A 116 1.63 5.37 -4.96
C LEU A 116 1.10 6.79 -5.24
N HIS A 117 0.61 7.49 -4.24
CA HIS A 117 -0.22 8.69 -4.44
C HIS A 117 0.59 10.00 -4.42
N THR A 118 1.87 9.94 -4.77
CA THR A 118 2.70 11.15 -4.89
C THR A 118 2.12 12.04 -5.99
N ASP A 119 1.99 13.33 -5.68
CA ASP A 119 1.45 14.35 -6.59
C ASP A 119 0.05 14.09 -7.18
N THR A 120 -0.73 13.21 -6.55
CA THR A 120 -2.07 12.85 -7.05
C THR A 120 -3.11 13.93 -6.73
N SER A 121 -3.67 14.54 -7.77
CA SER A 121 -4.87 15.38 -7.67
C SER A 121 -6.13 14.52 -7.58
N VAL A 122 -7.03 14.88 -6.69
CA VAL A 122 -8.27 14.15 -6.43
C VAL A 122 -9.48 15.07 -6.35
N LYS A 123 -10.64 14.49 -6.65
CA LYS A 123 -11.95 15.05 -6.35
C LYS A 123 -12.55 14.29 -5.18
N VAL A 124 -13.00 15.01 -4.17
CA VAL A 124 -13.70 14.47 -3.02
C VAL A 124 -15.18 14.82 -3.17
N LEU A 125 -16.02 13.81 -3.31
CA LEU A 125 -17.47 13.98 -3.25
C LEU A 125 -17.89 13.88 -1.78
N SER A 126 -18.59 14.89 -1.25
CA SER A 126 -19.16 14.80 0.09
C SER A 126 -20.54 14.12 0.08
N GLN A 127 -21.01 13.71 1.25
CA GLN A 127 -22.32 13.03 1.40
C GLN A 127 -23.52 13.88 0.88
N ASN A 128 -23.39 15.20 0.87
CA ASN A 128 -24.41 16.12 0.33
C ASN A 128 -24.25 16.37 -1.19
N GLY A 129 -23.38 15.63 -1.88
CA GLY A 129 -23.19 15.71 -3.33
C GLY A 129 -22.31 16.87 -3.81
N GLN A 130 -21.63 17.59 -2.91
CA GLN A 130 -20.68 18.64 -3.33
C GLN A 130 -19.34 18.02 -3.72
N GLU A 131 -18.77 18.48 -4.83
CA GLU A 131 -17.43 18.09 -5.27
C GLU A 131 -16.41 19.14 -4.83
N LYS A 132 -15.31 18.67 -4.25
CA LYS A 132 -14.16 19.49 -3.87
C LYS A 132 -12.90 18.95 -4.52
N ASN A 133 -12.14 19.79 -5.21
CA ASN A 133 -10.84 19.40 -5.74
C ASN A 133 -9.75 19.58 -4.67
N GLY A 134 -8.74 18.72 -4.72
CA GLY A 134 -7.57 18.82 -3.86
C GLY A 134 -6.44 17.91 -4.30
N LYS A 135 -5.40 17.84 -3.46
CA LYS A 135 -4.20 17.04 -3.69
C LYS A 135 -3.88 16.20 -2.47
N ILE A 136 -3.56 14.93 -2.69
CA ILE A 136 -3.16 14.02 -1.62
C ILE A 136 -1.82 14.48 -1.03
N LEU A 137 -1.75 14.55 0.30
CA LEU A 137 -0.54 14.88 1.06
C LEU A 137 0.12 13.66 1.71
N GLY A 138 -0.61 12.56 1.85
CA GLY A 138 -0.19 11.39 2.61
C GLY A 138 -1.26 10.95 3.61
N ILE A 139 -0.85 10.53 4.80
CA ILE A 139 -1.73 10.14 5.90
C ILE A 139 -1.55 11.04 7.13
N ASP A 140 -2.56 11.09 8.01
CA ASP A 140 -2.48 11.73 9.33
C ASP A 140 -1.99 10.78 10.41
N GLU A 141 -1.91 11.27 11.65
CA GLU A 141 -1.49 10.46 12.80
C GLU A 141 -2.37 9.23 13.05
N TYR A 142 -3.59 9.18 12.49
CA TYR A 142 -4.51 8.05 12.59
C TYR A 142 -4.46 7.13 11.36
N GLY A 143 -3.66 7.48 10.34
CA GLY A 143 -3.57 6.73 9.08
C GLY A 143 -4.65 7.07 8.05
N PHE A 144 -5.45 8.11 8.27
CA PHE A 144 -6.45 8.57 7.30
C PHE A 144 -5.81 9.39 6.19
N LEU A 145 -6.39 9.33 4.98
CA LEU A 145 -5.83 10.01 3.82
C LEU A 145 -6.00 11.53 3.95
N LYS A 146 -4.88 12.25 4.03
CA LYS A 146 -4.86 13.72 4.10
C LYS A 146 -4.89 14.34 2.71
N ILE A 147 -5.80 15.28 2.52
CA ILE A 147 -6.00 15.98 1.26
C ILE A 147 -5.95 17.48 1.52
N ARG A 148 -5.13 18.20 0.75
CA ARG A 148 -5.17 19.66 0.69
C ARG A 148 -6.13 20.08 -0.41
N LEU A 149 -7.23 20.72 -0.03
CA LEU A 149 -8.18 21.28 -0.98
C LEU A 149 -7.65 22.56 -1.63
N ASP A 150 -8.24 22.97 -2.75
CA ASP A 150 -7.84 24.17 -3.50
C ASP A 150 -7.98 25.47 -2.67
N ASN A 151 -8.86 25.49 -1.68
CA ASN A 151 -9.01 26.59 -0.72
C ASN A 151 -7.97 26.54 0.42
N ASN A 152 -6.95 25.69 0.33
CA ASN A 152 -5.91 25.40 1.31
C ASN A 152 -6.35 24.74 2.62
N THR A 153 -7.62 24.34 2.76
CA THR A 153 -8.03 23.54 3.93
C THR A 153 -7.55 22.11 3.80
N ILE A 154 -7.26 21.48 4.94
CA ILE A 154 -6.88 20.06 4.99
C ILE A 154 -8.09 19.26 5.45
N GLU A 155 -8.44 18.21 4.71
CA GLU A 155 -9.45 17.23 5.09
C GLU A 155 -8.80 15.84 5.23
N SER A 156 -9.24 15.08 6.24
CA SER A 156 -8.87 13.67 6.41
C SER A 156 -10.03 12.77 5.98
N VAL A 157 -9.74 11.77 5.17
CA VAL A 157 -10.71 10.82 4.63
C VAL A 157 -10.47 9.42 5.18
N GLN A 158 -11.50 8.84 5.80
CA GLN A 158 -11.46 7.49 6.38
C GLN A 158 -11.71 6.41 5.31
N PRO A 159 -11.04 5.24 5.40
CA PRO A 159 -11.12 4.18 4.39
C PRO A 159 -12.40 3.32 4.47
N ASP A 160 -13.02 3.26 5.64
CA ASP A 160 -14.26 2.53 5.88
C ASP A 160 -15.46 3.26 5.25
N GLY A 161 -15.56 4.56 5.45
CA GLY A 161 -16.64 5.40 4.92
C GLY A 161 -16.49 5.83 3.46
N ASN A 162 -15.33 5.61 2.82
CA ASN A 162 -15.06 6.11 1.46
C ASN A 162 -14.42 5.05 0.55
N SER A 163 -14.64 5.20 -0.75
CA SER A 163 -14.01 4.46 -1.84
C SER A 163 -13.16 5.41 -2.68
N PHE A 164 -11.97 4.97 -3.08
CA PHE A 164 -11.08 5.72 -3.96
C PHE A 164 -10.95 5.06 -5.33
N ASP A 165 -11.58 5.67 -6.34
CA ASP A 165 -11.38 5.37 -7.75
C ASP A 165 -10.14 6.14 -8.26
N MET A 166 -9.01 5.44 -8.30
CA MET A 166 -7.73 6.02 -8.72
C MET A 166 -7.74 6.44 -10.19
N LEU A 167 -8.40 5.68 -11.07
CA LEU A 167 -8.43 5.99 -12.52
C LEU A 167 -9.14 7.31 -12.79
N ARG A 168 -10.14 7.64 -11.97
CA ARG A 168 -10.87 8.91 -12.04
C ARG A 168 -10.34 9.97 -11.10
N GLY A 169 -9.36 9.64 -10.25
CA GLY A 169 -8.93 10.51 -9.14
C GLY A 169 -10.10 10.90 -8.23
N LEU A 170 -11.04 9.99 -7.97
CA LEU A 170 -12.32 10.32 -7.33
C LEU A 170 -12.51 9.55 -6.02
N ILE A 171 -12.76 10.29 -4.94
CA ILE A 171 -13.06 9.77 -3.61
C ILE A 171 -14.54 9.98 -3.34
N ILE A 172 -15.25 8.89 -3.06
CA ILE A 172 -16.71 8.86 -2.93
C ILE A 172 -17.08 8.19 -1.60
N PRO A 173 -18.07 8.71 -0.85
CA PRO A 173 -18.61 8.01 0.31
C PRO A 173 -19.22 6.69 -0.13
N LYS A 174 -19.00 5.63 0.63
CA LYS A 174 -19.71 4.36 0.37
C LYS A 174 -21.19 4.56 0.67
N ALA A 175 -22.04 4.08 -0.23
CA ALA A 175 -23.47 3.99 0.04
C ALA A 175 -23.68 2.92 1.12
N ASN A 176 -24.36 3.29 2.21
CA ASN A 176 -24.83 2.34 3.21
C ASN A 176 -25.99 1.50 2.66
#